data_AF-C4K9P4-F1
#
_entry.id   AF-C4K9P4-F1
#
_cell.length_a   1.000
_cell.length_b   1.000
_cell.length_c   1.000
_cell.angle_alpha   90.00
_cell.angle_beta   90.00
_cell.angle_gamma   90.00
#
_symmetry.space_group_name_H-M   'P 1'
#
loop_
_entity.id
_entity.type
_entity.pdbx_description
1 polymer ?
#
loop_
_entity_poly.entity_id
_entity_poly.type
_entity_poly.pdbx_seq_one_letter_code
_entity_poly.pdbx_strand_id
1 'polypeptide(L)'
;MSDNAVHPFDARGVAKRFRHAAIFGALESLEDGEVMRFVNDHDPLPLLNQIQQRYGNQVGIHYVAREPGNIVIDFTIQLGAPAAVGAPAAAVAGGGGCGGGGGHGCCS
;
A
#
# COMPACT_ATOMS: atom_id res chain seq x y z
N MET A 1 -4.94 4.66 28.66
CA MET A 1 -3.75 5.46 28.33
C MET A 1 -2.94 4.61 27.37
N SER A 2 -3.29 4.64 26.09
CA SER A 2 -2.65 3.79 25.10
C SER A 2 -1.43 4.54 24.59
N ASP A 3 -0.28 4.24 25.17
CA ASP A 3 1.01 4.53 24.55
C ASP A 3 1.02 3.69 23.27
N ASN A 4 0.61 4.30 22.15
CA ASN A 4 0.61 3.63 20.86
C ASN A 4 2.07 3.37 20.52
N ALA A 5 2.54 2.16 20.81
CA ALA A 5 3.91 1.77 20.63
C ALA A 5 4.26 1.89 19.14
N VAL A 6 5.06 2.91 18.82
CA VAL A 6 5.55 3.13 17.46
C VAL A 6 6.82 2.29 17.30
N HIS A 7 6.74 1.26 16.47
CA HIS A 7 7.84 0.36 16.14
C HIS A 7 8.57 0.86 14.89
N PRO A 8 9.76 1.47 15.00
CA PRO A 8 10.52 1.90 13.83
C PRO A 8 11.12 0.71 13.09
N PHE A 9 10.87 0.64 11.79
CA PHE A 9 11.39 -0.36 10.87
C PHE A 9 12.15 0.31 9.72
N ASP A 10 13.48 0.20 9.74
CA ASP A 10 14.33 0.72 8.68
C ASP A 10 14.56 -0.34 7.59
N ALA A 11 13.93 -0.13 6.43
CA ALA A 11 14.06 -1.02 5.30
C ALA A 11 15.41 -0.91 4.60
N ARG A 12 16.16 0.19 4.78
CA ARG A 12 17.46 0.43 4.14
C ARG A 12 18.50 -0.59 4.60
N GLY A 13 18.41 -0.99 5.87
CA GLY A 13 19.27 -2.03 6.46
C GLY A 13 18.90 -3.47 6.08
N VAL A 14 17.69 -3.70 5.55
CA VAL A 14 17.21 -5.04 5.21
C VAL A 14 17.51 -5.36 3.75
N ALA A 15 18.20 -6.48 3.50
CA ALA A 15 18.50 -6.92 2.15
C ALA A 15 17.22 -7.11 1.31
N LYS A 16 17.27 -6.71 0.03
CA LYS A 16 16.11 -6.69 -0.90
C LYS A 16 15.29 -7.99 -0.91
N ARG A 17 15.97 -9.14 -0.83
CA ARG A 17 15.35 -10.47 -0.82
C ARG A 17 14.54 -10.80 0.44
N PHE A 18 14.87 -10.19 1.58
CA PHE A 18 14.19 -10.43 2.86
C PHE A 18 13.23 -9.32 3.25
N ARG A 19 13.34 -8.15 2.61
CA ARG A 19 12.57 -6.95 2.93
C ARG A 19 11.07 -7.21 2.95
N HIS A 20 10.56 -7.90 1.93
CA HIS A 20 9.15 -8.29 1.86
C HIS A 20 8.74 -9.16 3.06
N ALA A 21 9.43 -10.28 3.29
CA ALA A 21 9.12 -11.20 4.38
C ALA A 21 9.22 -10.54 5.76
N ALA A 22 10.22 -9.67 5.96
CA ALA A 22 10.41 -8.96 7.22
C ALA A 22 9.30 -7.94 7.49
N ILE A 23 8.86 -7.20 6.47
CA ILE A 23 7.75 -6.24 6.63
C ILE A 23 6.45 -7.00 6.93
N PHE A 24 6.16 -8.08 6.19
CA PHE A 24 4.96 -8.88 6.44
C PHE A 24 4.98 -9.50 7.84
N GLY A 25 6.10 -10.09 8.26
CA GLY A 25 6.22 -10.66 9.61
C GLY A 25 6.12 -9.60 10.73
N ALA A 26 6.66 -8.40 10.50
CA ALA A 26 6.51 -7.29 11.43
C ALA A 26 5.05 -6.83 11.53
N LEU A 27 4.35 -6.70 10.39
CA LEU A 27 2.92 -6.38 10.37
C LEU A 27 2.07 -7.45 11.07
N GLU A 28 2.41 -8.72 10.90
CA GLU A 28 1.72 -9.84 11.56
C GLU A 28 2.01 -9.94 13.07
N SER A 29 3.08 -9.29 13.54
CA SER A 29 3.42 -9.25 14.97
C SER A 29 2.81 -8.05 15.70
N LEU A 30 2.24 -7.08 14.98
CA LEU A 30 1.59 -5.91 15.59
C LEU A 30 0.21 -6.28 16.15
N GLU A 31 -0.09 -5.74 17.33
CA GLU A 31 -1.39 -5.83 17.97
C GLU A 31 -2.33 -4.68 17.53
N ASP A 32 -3.62 -4.81 17.85
CA ASP A 32 -4.61 -3.77 17.53
C ASP A 32 -4.24 -2.42 18.18
N GLY A 33 -4.22 -1.38 17.35
CA GLY A 33 -3.85 -0.03 17.77
C GLY A 33 -2.35 0.24 17.80
N GLU A 34 -1.46 -0.72 17.54
CA GLU A 34 -0.03 -0.48 17.40
C GLU A 34 0.35 0.10 16.02
N VAL A 35 1.48 0.80 15.98
CA VAL A 35 1.97 1.46 14.76
C VAL A 35 3.37 0.96 14.42
N MET A 36 3.57 0.58 13.16
CA MET A 36 4.89 0.29 12.60
C MET A 36 5.30 1.40 11.64
N ARG A 37 6.39 2.09 11.96
CA ARG A 37 6.97 3.14 11.12
C ARG A 37 7.99 2.58 10.16
N PHE A 38 7.62 2.47 8.90
CA PHE A 38 8.46 2.00 7.81
C PHE A 38 9.25 3.14 7.17
N VAL A 39 10.57 3.03 7.12
CA VAL A 39 11.47 3.99 6.46
C VAL A 39 12.15 3.34 5.27
N ASN A 40 12.05 3.95 4.09
CA ASN A 40 12.73 3.48 2.88
C ASN A 40 13.23 4.65 2.02
N ASP A 41 14.26 4.38 1.23
CA ASP A 41 14.88 5.37 0.35
C ASP A 41 14.03 5.67 -0.91
N HIS A 42 13.18 4.73 -1.33
CA HIS A 42 12.31 4.82 -2.51
C HIS A 42 10.88 4.39 -2.21
N ASP A 43 9.91 4.79 -3.03
CA ASP A 43 8.50 4.41 -2.88
C ASP A 43 8.30 2.90 -3.15
N PRO A 44 7.89 2.08 -2.16
CA PRO A 44 7.65 0.65 -2.36
C PRO A 44 6.21 0.39 -2.82
N LEU A 45 5.78 1.05 -3.90
CA LEU A 45 4.43 0.90 -4.50
C LEU A 45 3.96 -0.56 -4.64
N PRO A 46 4.76 -1.53 -5.13
CA PRO A 46 4.30 -2.91 -5.26
C PRO A 46 4.04 -3.60 -3.91
N LEU A 47 4.80 -3.26 -2.86
CA LEU A 47 4.62 -3.82 -1.53
C LEU A 47 3.33 -3.29 -0.89
N LEU A 48 3.07 -1.99 -1.00
CA LEU A 48 1.85 -1.37 -0.49
C LEU A 48 0.60 -1.99 -1.12
N ASN A 49 0.63 -2.25 -2.44
CA ASN A 49 -0.44 -2.96 -3.12
C ASN A 49 -0.65 -4.37 -2.56
N GLN A 50 0.41 -5.13 -2.28
CA GLN A 50 0.28 -6.47 -1.70
C GLN A 50 -0.29 -6.44 -0.28
N ILE A 51 0.11 -5.47 0.54
CA ILE A 51 -0.44 -5.29 1.90
C ILE A 51 -1.93 -4.96 1.82
N GLN A 52 -2.33 -4.01 0.97
CA GLN A 52 -3.73 -3.68 0.75
C GLN A 52 -4.53 -4.87 0.21
N GLN A 53 -3.97 -5.68 -0.69
CA GLN A 53 -4.65 -6.88 -1.20
C GLN A 53 -4.82 -7.97 -0.14
N ARG A 54 -3.84 -8.15 0.76
CA ARG A 54 -3.87 -9.21 1.77
C ARG A 54 -4.68 -8.82 3.01
N TYR A 55 -4.47 -7.62 3.53
CA TYR A 55 -5.09 -7.17 4.79
C TYR A 55 -6.26 -6.20 4.58
N GLY A 56 -6.36 -5.59 3.41
CA GLY A 56 -7.47 -4.69 3.06
C GLY A 56 -7.57 -3.53 4.04
N ASN A 57 -8.78 -3.37 4.58
CA ASN A 57 -9.13 -2.29 5.51
C ASN A 57 -8.68 -2.55 6.96
N GLN A 58 -8.02 -3.68 7.24
CA GLN A 58 -7.51 -4.00 8.59
C GLN A 58 -6.21 -3.25 8.91
N VAL A 59 -5.50 -2.78 7.87
CA VAL A 59 -4.24 -2.04 8.00
C VAL A 59 -4.43 -0.63 7.45
N GLY A 60 -4.27 0.37 8.32
CA GLY A 60 -4.17 1.77 7.94
C GLY A 60 -2.78 2.07 7.38
N ILE A 61 -2.70 2.79 6.28
CA ILE A 61 -1.44 3.24 5.66
C ILE A 61 -1.41 4.75 5.71
N HIS A 62 -0.48 5.33 6.47
CA HIS A 62 -0.35 6.77 6.65
C HIS A 62 1.03 7.25 6.21
N TYR A 63 1.09 8.11 5.19
CA TYR A 63 2.36 8.69 4.76
C TYR A 63 2.76 9.84 5.69
N VAL A 64 3.91 9.69 6.36
CA VAL A 64 4.48 10.75 7.21
C VAL A 64 5.41 11.63 6.39
N ALA A 65 6.20 11.04 5.49
CA ALA A 65 7.08 11.76 4.58
C ALA A 65 7.15 11.03 3.23
N ARG A 66 7.13 11.78 2.14
CA ARG A 66 7.22 11.23 0.78
C ARG A 66 8.23 12.00 -0.06
N GLU A 67 9.46 12.08 0.46
CA GLU A 67 10.56 12.77 -0.20
C GLU A 67 11.47 11.77 -0.94
N PRO A 68 12.04 12.11 -2.11
CA PRO A 68 13.01 11.27 -2.80
C PRO A 68 14.23 11.02 -1.89
N GLY A 69 14.49 9.76 -1.51
CA GLY A 69 15.54 9.39 -0.56
C GLY A 69 15.07 9.27 0.91
N ASN A 70 13.86 9.74 1.23
CA ASN A 70 13.31 9.65 2.59
C ASN A 70 11.78 9.47 2.57
N ILE A 71 11.36 8.23 2.32
CA ILE A 71 9.97 7.80 2.39
C ILE A 71 9.70 7.21 3.77
N VAL A 72 8.73 7.76 4.49
CA VAL A 72 8.30 7.31 5.81
C VAL A 72 6.80 7.02 5.79
N ILE A 73 6.43 5.79 6.14
CA ILE A 73 5.06 5.28 6.12
C ILE A 73 4.76 4.66 7.48
N ASP A 74 3.70 5.11 8.14
CA ASP A 74 3.18 4.51 9.35
C ASP A 74 2.06 3.52 8.99
N PHE A 75 2.26 2.26 9.34
CA PHE A 75 1.24 1.21 9.25
C PHE A 75 0.57 1.04 10.60
N THR A 76 -0.76 1.03 10.66
CA THR A 76 -1.52 0.87 11.90
C THR A 76 -2.49 -0.28 11.79
N ILE A 77 -2.54 -1.16 12.78
CA ILE A 77 -3.53 -2.24 12.83
C ILE A 77 -4.83 -1.68 13.43
N GLN A 78 -5.93 -1.86 12.71
CA GLN A 78 -7.26 -1.41 13.11
C GLN A 78 -8.28 -2.53 12.86
N LEU A 79 -8.28 -3.53 13.76
CA LEU A 79 -9.26 -4.62 13.77
C LEU A 79 -10.61 -4.08 14.24
N GLY A 80 -11.37 -3.49 13.31
CA GLY A 80 -12.76 -3.07 13.53
C GLY A 80 -13.07 -1.60 13.26
N ALA A 81 -12.13 -0.82 12.72
CA ALA A 81 -12.44 0.54 12.29
C ALA A 81 -13.38 0.54 11.07
N PRO A 82 -14.50 1.29 11.08
CA PRO A 82 -15.30 1.48 9.89
C PRO A 82 -14.45 2.25 8.87
N ALA A 83 -14.03 1.57 7.80
CA ALA A 83 -13.38 2.07 6.59
C ALA A 83 -13.03 3.58 6.64
N ALA A 84 -11.97 3.93 7.37
CA ALA A 84 -11.56 5.32 7.47
C ALA A 84 -10.93 5.75 6.13
N VAL A 85 -11.64 6.63 5.45
CA VAL A 85 -11.28 7.36 4.23
C VAL A 85 -9.90 8.00 4.41
N GLY A 86 -8.85 7.50 3.73
CA GLY A 86 -7.54 8.12 3.90
C GLY A 86 -6.32 7.49 3.23
N ALA A 87 -6.38 7.15 1.94
CA ALA A 87 -5.22 7.29 1.03
C ALA A 87 -5.68 7.27 -0.43
N PRO A 88 -5.78 8.43 -1.11
CA PRO A 88 -5.96 8.48 -2.56
C PRO A 88 -4.62 8.38 -3.31
N ALA A 89 -4.72 7.93 -4.57
CA ALA A 89 -3.76 8.04 -5.68
C ALA A 89 -2.79 6.86 -5.95
N ALA A 90 -3.29 5.88 -6.71
CA ALA A 90 -2.78 5.63 -8.06
C ALA A 90 -3.89 5.04 -8.95
N ALA A 91 -4.92 5.84 -9.22
CA ALA A 91 -5.67 5.67 -10.45
C ALA A 91 -4.81 6.26 -11.58
N VAL A 92 -4.30 5.40 -12.46
CA VAL A 92 -4.29 5.74 -13.89
C VAL A 92 -5.24 4.77 -14.57
N ALA A 93 -6.46 5.27 -14.78
CA ALA A 93 -7.29 4.82 -15.87
C ALA A 93 -6.63 5.29 -17.18
N GLY A 94 -6.39 4.37 -18.10
CA GLY A 94 -6.41 4.67 -19.52
C GLY A 94 -7.77 4.27 -20.07
N GLY A 95 -8.70 5.23 -20.21
CA GLY A 95 -9.96 5.07 -20.94
C GLY A 95 -9.72 4.83 -22.43
N GLY A 96 -10.50 3.96 -23.09
CA GLY A 96 -11.70 4.32 -23.88
C GLY A 96 -11.29 4.83 -25.28
N GLY A 97 -11.54 4.17 -26.41
CA GLY A 97 -12.73 3.47 -26.88
C GLY A 97 -13.36 4.29 -28.01
N CYS A 98 -13.58 3.72 -29.21
CA CYS A 98 -14.71 3.96 -30.14
C CYS A 98 -14.36 3.74 -31.63
N GLY A 99 -15.23 2.99 -32.34
CA GLY A 99 -15.75 3.40 -33.65
C GLY A 99 -15.10 2.82 -34.91
N GLY A 100 -15.85 1.97 -35.63
CA GLY A 100 -15.55 1.62 -37.02
C GLY A 100 -16.45 0.52 -37.59
N GLY A 101 -17.77 0.72 -37.58
CA GLY A 101 -18.71 -0.16 -38.27
C GLY A 101 -18.75 0.05 -39.80
N GLY A 102 -19.24 -0.96 -40.50
CA GLY A 102 -19.63 -0.96 -41.92
C GLY A 102 -19.38 -2.36 -42.50
N GLY A 103 -20.34 -3.24 -42.78
CA GLY A 103 -21.73 -3.04 -43.15
C GLY A 103 -21.91 -3.38 -44.63
N HIS A 104 -22.38 -4.61 -44.90
CA HIS A 104 -23.11 -5.07 -46.09
C HIS A 104 -22.42 -5.14 -47.47
N GLY A 105 -22.45 -6.33 -48.07
CA GLY A 105 -22.24 -6.53 -49.51
C GLY A 105 -22.34 -8.00 -49.93
N CYS A 106 -23.51 -8.39 -50.44
CA CYS A 106 -23.82 -9.67 -51.07
C CYS A 106 -23.05 -9.86 -52.41
N CYS A 107 -23.33 -10.96 -53.12
CA CYS A 107 -22.96 -11.37 -54.50
C CYS A 107 -21.46 -11.65 -54.78
N SER A 108 -21.04 -12.76 -55.43
CA SER A 108 -21.70 -13.72 -56.35
C SER A 108 -21.22 -15.15 -56.13
#